data_AF-A0A091BKI4-F1
#
_entry.id   AF-A0A091BKI4-F1
#
_cell.length_a   1.000
_cell.length_b   1.000
_cell.length_c   1.000
_cell.angle_alpha   90.00
_cell.angle_beta   90.00
_cell.angle_gamma   90.00
#
_symmetry.space_group_name_H-M   'P 1'
#
loop_
_entity.id
_entity.type
_entity.pdbx_description
1 polymer ?
#
loop_
_entity_poly.entity_id
_entity_poly.type
_entity_poly.pdbx_seq_one_letter_code
_entity_poly.pdbx_strand_id
1 'polypeptide(L)'
;MSDSATSAAGTVLAPVASNERIQALDVVRGFALVGIFLMNIEFFNRPLAALGEGLPATATGLNWLAGWLIYNFVQGKFWTMFSLLFGMGFAVMLTRAERAERNFLRPYLRRIAALAAFGTIHHIFIWGGDILFSYAVGATALLIVIYGRWYWILAGLVALIGIGFIPGGDPVFQVAASLALMGAAALFLRNERGLQLPSGGKVPVFSAIMLTIALLVAIVAALAWLGIGPPAQARIPLTIFASVLTLFGVLSAKFHDPISQRKRSLGVGMYLFPFVMMTSFGLAQWLGPKPADVDAAAKPAISASASDSTAAKAPVSKEQADADKKAAAERAEKKAAREKRLKEQAEQIAEERKILTEGSYVSAVKLRAGEFAEHAAGEAGFAIVIVGMFLLGAWFVRSGIMENTAAHLPLFRKLALFGIPIGCGLGLIGSAIATGNSPDLPQGMYQTAMGMTLIGNLPACLGYVGLMVVMLHSRGIFSNVRLLAPAGRMALTNYLTQSLIGTTVFYGYGLGYWGIGRAWQVVFVFTVFALQIAFSHWWLSKFRYGPMEWLWRAITYWQLPAMRRVAVD
;
A
#
# COMPACT_ATOMS: atom_id res chain seq x y z
N MET A 1 -10.48 -50.37 -36.95
CA MET A 1 -9.87 -49.40 -37.89
C MET A 1 -10.88 -48.27 -38.02
N SER A 2 -10.72 -47.24 -37.17
CA SER A 2 -10.17 -45.89 -37.51
C SER A 2 -11.31 -44.97 -37.98
N ASP A 3 -11.66 -43.82 -37.41
CA ASP A 3 -10.99 -42.80 -36.58
C ASP A 3 -12.08 -42.00 -35.82
N SER A 4 -12.04 -41.72 -34.51
CA SER A 4 -11.15 -40.81 -33.76
C SER A 4 -11.09 -39.34 -34.22
N ALA A 5 -12.21 -38.75 -34.67
CA ALA A 5 -12.32 -37.30 -34.92
C ALA A 5 -12.86 -36.50 -33.71
N THR A 6 -12.28 -36.72 -32.52
CA THR A 6 -12.48 -35.85 -31.35
C THR A 6 -11.12 -35.45 -30.77
N SER A 7 -10.46 -34.45 -31.37
CA SER A 7 -9.38 -33.69 -30.71
C SER A 7 -8.90 -32.54 -31.60
N ALA A 8 -9.46 -31.33 -31.40
CA ALA A 8 -8.81 -30.06 -31.80
C ALA A 8 -9.49 -28.77 -31.26
N ALA A 9 -10.53 -28.86 -30.43
CA ALA A 9 -11.16 -27.67 -29.84
C ALA A 9 -10.59 -27.36 -28.44
N GLY A 10 -9.29 -27.03 -28.37
CA GLY A 10 -8.59 -26.94 -27.08
C GLY A 10 -7.39 -26.02 -27.07
N THR A 11 -7.53 -24.73 -27.42
CA THR A 11 -6.35 -23.83 -27.47
C THR A 11 -6.59 -22.39 -27.00
N VAL A 12 -7.80 -22.01 -26.57
CA VAL A 12 -8.10 -20.59 -26.27
C VAL A 12 -8.72 -20.41 -24.89
N LEU A 13 -8.15 -19.50 -24.08
CA LEU A 13 -8.80 -19.01 -22.86
C LEU A 13 -10.05 -18.19 -23.24
N ALA A 14 -11.22 -18.81 -23.12
CA ALA A 14 -12.50 -18.14 -23.32
C ALA A 14 -12.96 -17.34 -22.07
N PRO A 15 -13.80 -16.31 -22.25
CA PRO A 15 -14.39 -15.58 -21.13
C PRO A 15 -15.31 -16.44 -20.25
N VAL A 16 -15.42 -16.07 -18.96
CA VAL A 16 -16.20 -16.77 -17.92
C VAL A 16 -17.69 -16.86 -18.28
N ALA A 17 -18.25 -18.07 -18.30
CA ALA A 17 -19.69 -18.31 -18.31
C ALA A 17 -20.36 -17.73 -17.04
N SER A 18 -21.63 -17.32 -17.10
CA SER A 18 -22.24 -16.59 -15.97
C SER A 18 -22.40 -17.44 -14.69
N ASN A 19 -22.38 -18.76 -14.81
CA ASN A 19 -22.57 -19.74 -13.72
C ASN A 19 -21.30 -20.01 -12.89
N GLU A 20 -20.11 -19.60 -13.32
CA GLU A 20 -18.85 -19.81 -12.58
C GLU A 20 -18.35 -18.56 -11.83
N ARG A 21 -19.19 -17.53 -11.68
CA ARG A 21 -18.78 -16.24 -11.10
C ARG A 21 -18.98 -16.21 -9.59
N ILE A 22 -17.94 -15.76 -8.89
CA ILE A 22 -17.96 -15.56 -7.44
C ILE A 22 -18.69 -14.24 -7.14
N GLN A 23 -20.00 -14.30 -6.89
CA GLN A 23 -20.83 -13.11 -6.64
C GLN A 23 -20.31 -12.25 -5.50
N ALA A 24 -19.83 -12.88 -4.41
CA ALA A 24 -19.26 -12.17 -3.27
C ALA A 24 -18.12 -11.23 -3.67
N LEU A 25 -17.28 -11.67 -4.60
CA LEU A 25 -16.14 -10.90 -5.06
C LEU A 25 -16.57 -9.69 -5.91
N ASP A 26 -17.64 -9.82 -6.70
CA ASP A 26 -18.22 -8.69 -7.45
C ASP A 26 -18.87 -7.66 -6.50
N VAL A 27 -19.57 -8.11 -5.45
CA VAL A 27 -20.16 -7.21 -4.42
C VAL A 27 -19.08 -6.45 -3.67
N VAL A 28 -18.05 -7.15 -3.19
CA VAL A 28 -16.95 -6.53 -2.45
C VAL A 28 -16.16 -5.57 -3.35
N ARG A 29 -16.00 -5.85 -4.65
CA ARG A 29 -15.45 -4.88 -5.63
C ARG A 29 -16.33 -3.64 -5.78
N GLY A 30 -17.64 -3.81 -5.90
CA GLY A 30 -18.58 -2.69 -5.97
C GLY A 30 -18.48 -1.81 -4.71
N PHE A 31 -18.43 -2.41 -3.53
CA PHE A 31 -18.19 -1.70 -2.28
C PHE A 31 -16.82 -1.03 -2.23
N ALA A 32 -15.77 -1.67 -2.75
CA ALA A 32 -14.43 -1.07 -2.80
C ALA A 32 -14.40 0.21 -3.64
N LEU A 33 -15.14 0.26 -4.75
CA LEU A 33 -15.17 1.42 -5.65
C LEU A 33 -15.70 2.68 -4.98
N VAL A 34 -16.76 2.59 -4.18
CA VAL A 34 -17.31 3.79 -3.51
C VAL A 34 -16.32 4.35 -2.49
N GLY A 35 -15.62 3.51 -1.73
CA GLY A 35 -14.63 4.02 -0.78
C GLY A 35 -13.34 4.51 -1.43
N ILE A 36 -12.91 3.93 -2.55
CA ILE A 36 -11.85 4.53 -3.38
C ILE A 36 -12.27 5.92 -3.87
N PHE A 37 -13.52 6.08 -4.30
CA PHE A 37 -14.01 7.37 -4.76
C PHE A 37 -14.10 8.40 -3.61
N LEU A 38 -14.58 7.99 -2.43
CA LEU A 38 -14.58 8.82 -1.22
C LEU A 38 -13.18 9.26 -0.78
N MET A 39 -12.16 8.43 -1.00
CA MET A 39 -10.78 8.80 -0.73
C MET A 39 -10.25 9.78 -1.78
N ASN A 40 -10.48 9.49 -3.06
CA ASN A 40 -9.92 10.25 -4.17
C ASN A 40 -10.57 11.62 -4.38
N ILE A 41 -11.82 11.81 -3.91
CA ILE A 41 -12.51 13.10 -4.03
C ILE A 41 -11.76 14.26 -3.39
N GLU A 42 -10.92 13.99 -2.38
CA GLU A 42 -10.00 14.98 -1.85
C GLU A 42 -9.10 15.57 -2.93
N PHE A 43 -8.47 14.68 -3.70
CA PHE A 43 -7.41 14.97 -4.66
C PHE A 43 -7.93 15.26 -6.07
N PHE A 44 -9.25 15.18 -6.27
CA PHE A 44 -9.93 15.89 -7.36
C PHE A 44 -10.16 17.37 -7.02
N ASN A 45 -10.09 17.75 -5.74
CA ASN A 45 -10.45 19.08 -5.25
C ASN A 45 -9.32 19.76 -4.47
N ARG A 46 -8.13 19.15 -4.47
CA ARG A 46 -6.90 19.57 -3.78
C ARG A 46 -5.70 19.08 -4.60
N PRO A 47 -4.57 19.81 -4.60
CA PRO A 47 -3.35 19.35 -5.29
C PRO A 47 -2.87 18.01 -4.74
N LEU A 48 -2.36 17.11 -5.60
CA LEU A 48 -1.76 15.86 -5.16
C LEU A 48 -0.47 16.09 -4.36
N ALA A 49 0.28 17.16 -4.63
CA ALA A 49 1.45 17.54 -3.85
C ALA A 49 1.13 17.83 -2.37
N ALA A 50 -0.15 18.06 -2.03
CA ALA A 50 -0.64 18.23 -0.65
C ALA A 50 -0.98 16.90 0.05
N LEU A 51 -0.69 15.75 -0.58
CA LEU A 51 -0.85 14.44 0.04
C LEU A 51 -0.04 14.36 1.35
N GLY A 52 -0.71 14.00 2.45
CA GLY A 52 -0.07 13.86 3.76
C GLY A 52 -0.19 15.09 4.68
N GLU A 53 -0.69 16.23 4.20
CA GLU A 53 -0.99 17.40 5.06
C GLU A 53 -2.17 17.18 6.02
N GLY A 54 -2.89 16.05 5.88
CA GLY A 54 -4.05 15.72 6.69
C GLY A 54 -5.25 16.64 6.43
N LEU A 55 -6.15 16.69 7.40
CA LEU A 55 -7.35 17.52 7.34
C LEU A 55 -7.00 19.01 7.33
N PRO A 56 -7.59 19.83 6.44
CA PRO A 56 -7.37 21.27 6.45
C PRO A 56 -7.72 21.87 7.81
N ALA A 57 -6.82 22.69 8.38
CA ALA A 57 -7.04 23.35 9.67
C ALA A 57 -8.27 24.26 9.69
N THR A 58 -8.68 24.75 8.51
CA THR A 58 -9.88 25.58 8.32
C THR A 58 -11.18 24.78 8.26
N ALA A 59 -11.13 23.44 8.25
CA ALA A 59 -12.32 22.62 8.22
C ALA A 59 -13.07 22.72 9.55
N THR A 60 -14.32 23.15 9.50
CA THR A 60 -15.23 23.24 10.65
C THR A 60 -16.56 22.55 10.36
N GLY A 61 -17.34 22.27 11.41
CA GLY A 61 -18.69 21.70 11.30
C GLY A 61 -18.74 20.40 10.49
N LEU A 62 -19.67 20.33 9.52
CA LEU A 62 -19.89 19.15 8.68
C LEU A 62 -18.68 18.83 7.78
N ASN A 63 -17.89 19.82 7.37
CA ASN A 63 -16.71 19.59 6.54
C ASN A 63 -15.62 18.86 7.31
N TRP A 64 -15.40 19.27 8.56
CA TRP A 64 -14.48 18.58 9.47
C TRP A 64 -14.95 17.16 9.76
N LEU A 65 -16.22 16.99 10.13
CA LEU A 65 -16.78 15.67 10.45
C LEU A 65 -16.68 14.70 9.26
N ALA A 66 -17.07 15.15 8.06
CA ALA A 66 -16.97 14.34 6.85
C ALA A 66 -15.52 13.94 6.56
N GLY A 67 -14.58 14.87 6.68
CA GLY A 67 -13.16 14.61 6.49
C GLY A 67 -12.59 13.65 7.54
N TRP A 68 -12.94 13.84 8.81
CA TRP A 68 -12.53 12.96 9.91
C TRP A 68 -13.05 11.54 9.75
N LEU A 69 -14.30 11.38 9.31
CA LEU A 69 -14.89 10.07 9.02
C LEU A 69 -14.17 9.39 7.84
N ILE A 70 -13.89 10.11 6.76
CA ILE A 70 -13.14 9.56 5.62
C ILE A 70 -11.74 9.16 6.06
N TYR A 71 -11.01 10.04 6.76
CA TYR A 71 -9.65 9.78 7.21
C TYR A 71 -9.56 8.50 8.07
N ASN A 72 -10.49 8.36 9.03
CA ASN A 72 -10.45 7.25 9.99
C ASN A 72 -11.04 5.94 9.47
N PHE A 73 -12.12 5.99 8.67
CA PHE A 73 -12.89 4.80 8.27
C PHE A 73 -12.78 4.45 6.78
N VAL A 74 -12.21 5.32 5.94
CA VAL A 74 -12.12 5.07 4.49
C VAL A 74 -10.68 5.08 4.00
N GLN A 75 -9.95 6.16 4.27
CA GLN A 75 -8.58 6.33 3.80
C GLN A 75 -7.70 5.17 4.29
N GLY A 76 -6.85 4.68 3.39
CA GLY A 76 -6.04 3.49 3.66
C GLY A 76 -6.75 2.17 3.35
N LYS A 77 -7.92 1.98 3.97
CA LYS A 77 -8.63 0.69 4.03
C LYS A 77 -9.12 0.22 2.67
N PHE A 78 -9.56 1.15 1.83
CA PHE A 78 -10.15 0.82 0.54
C PHE A 78 -9.11 0.54 -0.55
N TRP A 79 -7.95 1.20 -0.56
CA TRP A 79 -6.86 0.80 -1.46
C TRP A 79 -6.25 -0.53 -1.03
N THR A 80 -6.16 -0.80 0.28
CA THR A 80 -5.75 -2.12 0.80
C THR A 80 -6.74 -3.20 0.33
N MET A 81 -8.05 -2.94 0.40
CA MET A 81 -9.10 -3.85 -0.08
C MET A 81 -9.06 -4.03 -1.60
N PHE A 82 -8.85 -2.97 -2.36
CA PHE A 82 -8.74 -3.04 -3.82
C PHE A 82 -7.51 -3.87 -4.23
N SER A 83 -6.40 -3.76 -3.50
CA SER A 83 -5.20 -4.57 -3.71
C SER A 83 -5.48 -6.05 -3.41
N LEU A 84 -6.15 -6.34 -2.28
CA LEU A 84 -6.56 -7.70 -1.94
C LEU A 84 -7.41 -8.33 -3.05
N LEU A 85 -8.40 -7.60 -3.57
CA LEU A 85 -9.32 -8.05 -4.62
C LEU A 85 -8.64 -8.25 -5.97
N PHE A 86 -7.60 -7.47 -6.26
CA PHE A 86 -6.76 -7.67 -7.43
C PHE A 86 -5.98 -8.99 -7.30
N GLY A 87 -5.41 -9.27 -6.13
CA GLY A 87 -4.79 -10.56 -5.80
C GLY A 87 -5.76 -11.75 -5.93
N MET A 88 -7.00 -11.59 -5.48
CA MET A 88 -8.06 -12.58 -5.71
C MET A 88 -8.32 -12.78 -7.21
N GLY A 89 -8.38 -11.70 -7.99
CA GLY A 89 -8.55 -11.75 -9.44
C GLY A 89 -7.42 -12.50 -10.16
N PHE A 90 -6.17 -12.27 -9.75
CA PHE A 90 -5.01 -13.05 -10.19
C PHE A 90 -5.19 -14.54 -9.91
N ALA A 91 -5.50 -14.90 -8.68
CA ALA A 91 -5.64 -16.31 -8.29
C ALA A 91 -6.81 -17.01 -8.99
N VAL A 92 -7.94 -16.34 -9.20
CA VAL A 92 -9.04 -16.90 -10.00
C VAL A 92 -8.57 -17.23 -11.41
N MET A 93 -7.81 -16.33 -12.05
CA MET A 93 -7.30 -16.58 -13.40
C MET A 93 -6.25 -17.70 -13.42
N LEU A 94 -5.36 -17.73 -12.42
CA LEU A 94 -4.34 -18.77 -12.28
C LEU A 94 -4.96 -20.15 -12.06
N THR A 95 -5.84 -20.31 -11.08
CA THR A 95 -6.49 -21.59 -10.76
C THR A 95 -7.33 -22.11 -11.92
N ARG A 96 -7.96 -21.23 -12.71
CA ARG A 96 -8.67 -21.64 -13.93
C ARG A 96 -7.74 -22.09 -15.04
N ALA A 97 -6.62 -21.40 -15.23
CA ALA A 97 -5.62 -21.82 -16.21
C ALA A 97 -4.99 -23.17 -15.82
N GLU A 98 -4.70 -23.37 -14.52
CA GLU A 98 -4.23 -24.65 -13.96
C GLU A 98 -5.26 -25.77 -14.20
N ARG A 99 -6.54 -25.56 -13.82
CA ARG A 99 -7.63 -26.56 -14.02
C ARG A 99 -7.90 -26.90 -15.48
N ALA A 100 -7.69 -25.94 -16.39
CA ALA A 100 -7.88 -26.15 -17.82
C ALA A 100 -6.60 -26.57 -18.55
N GLU A 101 -5.49 -26.77 -17.84
CA GLU A 101 -4.16 -27.10 -18.39
C GLU A 101 -3.68 -26.10 -19.46
N ARG A 102 -3.99 -24.81 -19.28
CA ARG A 102 -3.65 -23.74 -20.23
C ARG A 102 -2.47 -22.90 -19.76
N ASN A 103 -1.76 -22.30 -20.72
CA ASN A 103 -0.69 -21.35 -20.42
C ASN A 103 -1.25 -20.09 -19.74
N PHE A 104 -0.89 -19.89 -18.47
CA PHE A 104 -1.28 -18.75 -17.66
C PHE A 104 -0.42 -17.50 -17.91
N LEU A 105 0.90 -17.68 -18.06
CA LEU A 105 1.86 -16.60 -17.97
C LEU A 105 1.74 -15.60 -19.12
N ARG A 106 1.60 -16.10 -20.37
CA ARG A 106 1.52 -15.21 -21.55
C ARG A 106 0.27 -14.32 -21.53
N PRO A 107 -0.96 -14.82 -21.33
CA PRO A 107 -2.15 -13.98 -21.22
C PRO A 107 -2.09 -13.02 -20.04
N TYR A 108 -1.54 -13.47 -18.91
CA TYR A 108 -1.45 -12.62 -17.72
C TYR A 108 -0.43 -11.48 -17.89
N LEU A 109 0.70 -11.71 -18.56
CA LEU A 109 1.64 -10.63 -18.91
C LEU A 109 1.00 -9.58 -19.81
N ARG A 110 0.21 -9.99 -20.82
CA ARG A 110 -0.57 -9.06 -21.66
C ARG A 110 -1.57 -8.26 -20.84
N ARG A 111 -2.26 -8.91 -19.90
CA ARG A 111 -3.21 -8.27 -18.99
C ARG A 111 -2.53 -7.20 -18.14
N ILE A 112 -1.34 -7.47 -17.60
CA ILE A 112 -0.56 -6.51 -16.82
C ILE A 112 -0.05 -5.38 -17.70
N ALA A 113 0.48 -5.67 -18.90
CA ALA A 113 0.94 -4.65 -19.84
C ALA A 113 -0.21 -3.71 -20.26
N ALA A 114 -1.40 -4.25 -20.53
CA ALA A 114 -2.59 -3.45 -20.80
C ALA A 114 -3.00 -2.59 -19.60
N LEU A 115 -2.89 -3.12 -18.38
CA LEU A 115 -3.17 -2.37 -17.16
C LEU A 115 -2.17 -1.23 -16.95
N ALA A 116 -0.88 -1.47 -17.19
CA ALA A 116 0.15 -0.44 -17.16
C ALA A 116 -0.14 0.65 -18.19
N ALA A 117 -0.49 0.27 -19.42
CA ALA A 117 -0.84 1.23 -20.47
C ALA A 117 -2.07 2.08 -20.09
N PHE A 118 -3.12 1.45 -19.56
CA PHE A 118 -4.29 2.19 -19.07
C PHE A 118 -3.94 3.13 -17.91
N GLY A 119 -3.09 2.68 -16.99
CA GLY A 119 -2.63 3.51 -15.88
C GLY A 119 -1.79 4.70 -16.33
N THR A 120 -0.82 4.50 -17.23
CA THR A 120 -0.03 5.59 -17.81
C THR A 120 -0.89 6.59 -18.56
N ILE A 121 -1.84 6.12 -19.39
CA ILE A 121 -2.77 7.01 -20.10
C ILE A 121 -3.65 7.76 -19.11
N HIS A 122 -4.18 7.08 -18.10
CA HIS A 122 -5.04 7.69 -17.09
C HIS A 122 -4.28 8.73 -16.26
N HIS A 123 -3.05 8.43 -15.81
CA HIS A 123 -2.18 9.36 -15.10
C HIS A 123 -1.92 10.64 -15.91
N ILE A 124 -1.42 10.49 -17.14
CA ILE A 124 -0.98 11.61 -17.98
C ILE A 124 -2.18 12.43 -18.48
N PHE A 125 -3.24 11.77 -18.95
CA PHE A 125 -4.34 12.45 -19.67
C PHE A 125 -5.56 12.73 -18.80
N ILE A 126 -5.85 11.91 -17.78
CA ILE A 126 -7.09 12.03 -16.99
C ILE A 126 -6.84 12.58 -15.58
N TRP A 127 -6.12 11.86 -14.71
CA TRP A 127 -5.85 12.28 -13.33
C TRP A 127 -4.58 11.62 -12.76
N GLY A 128 -3.73 12.39 -12.05
CA GLY A 128 -2.42 11.91 -11.56
C GLY A 128 -2.46 10.88 -10.43
N GLY A 129 -3.58 10.72 -9.72
CA GLY A 129 -3.74 9.75 -8.63
C GLY A 129 -4.08 8.32 -9.06
N ASP A 130 -3.55 7.88 -10.20
CA ASP A 130 -3.81 6.54 -10.75
C ASP A 130 -3.32 5.43 -9.81
N ILE A 131 -4.09 4.33 -9.72
CA ILE A 131 -3.71 3.11 -9.00
C ILE A 131 -3.42 1.94 -9.96
N LEU A 132 -3.82 2.06 -11.23
CA LEU A 132 -3.71 0.97 -12.20
C LEU A 132 -2.25 0.68 -12.54
N PHE A 133 -1.42 1.72 -12.70
CA PHE A 133 0.01 1.59 -12.92
C PHE A 133 0.69 0.94 -11.71
N SER A 134 0.43 1.42 -10.49
CA SER A 134 0.92 0.82 -9.24
C SER A 134 0.59 -0.67 -9.16
N TYR A 135 -0.62 -1.05 -9.58
CA TYR A 135 -1.05 -2.45 -9.59
C TYR A 135 -0.39 -3.28 -10.68
N ALA A 136 -0.08 -2.68 -11.83
CA ALA A 136 0.69 -3.35 -12.87
C ALA A 136 2.13 -3.61 -12.41
N VAL A 137 2.76 -2.66 -11.71
CA VAL A 137 4.08 -2.83 -11.09
C VAL A 137 4.01 -3.92 -10.01
N GLY A 138 3.03 -3.85 -9.10
CA GLY A 138 2.82 -4.86 -8.06
C GLY A 138 2.53 -6.26 -8.61
N ALA A 139 1.78 -6.36 -9.72
CA ALA A 139 1.50 -7.63 -10.38
C ALA A 139 2.74 -8.22 -11.06
N THR A 140 3.59 -7.36 -11.64
CA THR A 140 4.89 -7.75 -12.19
C THR A 140 5.82 -8.22 -11.07
N ALA A 141 5.89 -7.48 -9.96
CA ALA A 141 6.63 -7.87 -8.77
C ALA A 141 6.15 -9.22 -8.23
N LEU A 142 4.84 -9.47 -8.20
CA LEU A 142 4.28 -10.76 -7.81
C LEU A 142 4.75 -11.90 -8.73
N LEU A 143 4.80 -11.69 -10.06
CA LEU A 143 5.32 -12.68 -10.99
C LEU A 143 6.83 -12.92 -10.80
N ILE A 144 7.60 -11.88 -10.50
CA ILE A 144 9.02 -12.02 -10.15
C ILE A 144 9.15 -12.86 -8.89
N VAL A 145 8.27 -12.68 -7.91
CA VAL A 145 8.25 -13.45 -6.65
C VAL A 145 7.85 -14.91 -6.89
N ILE A 146 6.85 -15.18 -7.74
CA ILE A 146 6.35 -16.56 -7.99
C ILE A 146 7.17 -17.33 -9.04
N TYR A 147 7.66 -16.67 -10.10
CA TYR A 147 8.30 -17.32 -11.27
C TYR A 147 9.73 -16.83 -11.61
N GLY A 148 10.16 -15.63 -11.22
CA GLY A 148 11.50 -15.08 -11.49
C GLY A 148 12.70 -15.86 -10.91
N ARG A 149 13.69 -16.26 -11.72
CA ARG A 149 14.79 -17.13 -11.26
C ARG A 149 15.74 -16.39 -10.30
N TRP A 150 16.19 -17.04 -9.22
CA TRP A 150 16.93 -16.40 -8.11
C TRP A 150 18.20 -15.65 -8.54
N TYR A 151 18.94 -16.17 -9.52
CA TYR A 151 20.18 -15.55 -9.98
C TYR A 151 19.94 -14.26 -10.80
N TRP A 152 18.79 -14.14 -11.49
CA TRP A 152 18.41 -12.87 -12.14
C TRP A 152 17.97 -11.82 -11.14
N ILE A 153 17.32 -12.24 -10.06
CA ILE A 153 16.97 -11.34 -8.95
C ILE A 153 18.25 -10.83 -8.28
N LEU A 154 19.22 -11.72 -8.04
CA LEU A 154 20.52 -11.35 -7.47
C LEU A 154 21.31 -10.43 -8.40
N ALA A 155 21.37 -10.73 -9.70
CA ALA A 155 22.05 -9.89 -10.69
C ALA A 155 21.43 -8.49 -10.76
N GLY A 156 20.10 -8.38 -10.75
CA GLY A 156 19.40 -7.09 -10.71
C GLY A 156 19.70 -6.31 -9.42
N LEU A 157 19.76 -6.98 -8.28
CA LEU A 157 20.10 -6.36 -7.00
C LEU A 157 21.55 -5.84 -6.98
N VAL A 158 22.51 -6.63 -7.46
CA VAL A 158 23.91 -6.21 -7.57
C VAL A 158 24.06 -5.02 -8.51
N ALA A 159 23.37 -5.02 -9.65
CA ALA A 159 23.38 -3.92 -10.60
C ALA A 159 22.83 -2.62 -9.97
N LEU A 160 21.71 -2.69 -9.25
CA LEU A 160 21.09 -1.52 -8.61
C LEU A 160 21.91 -0.99 -7.44
N ILE A 161 22.53 -1.87 -6.64
CA ILE A 161 23.48 -1.43 -5.61
C ILE A 161 24.68 -0.73 -6.26
N GLY A 162 25.21 -1.28 -7.37
CA GLY A 162 26.28 -0.64 -8.13
C GLY A 162 25.91 0.75 -8.65
N ILE A 163 24.69 0.92 -9.18
CA ILE A 163 24.15 2.22 -9.62
C ILE A 163 23.98 3.18 -8.43
N GLY A 164 23.61 2.68 -7.25
CA GLY A 164 23.43 3.49 -6.05
C GLY A 164 24.70 4.23 -5.61
N PHE A 165 25.89 3.71 -5.93
CA PHE A 165 27.17 4.37 -5.62
C PHE A 165 27.57 5.47 -6.65
N ILE A 166 26.80 5.65 -7.72
CA ILE A 166 27.00 6.74 -8.68
C ILE A 166 26.45 8.05 -8.09
N PRO A 167 27.11 9.22 -8.25
CA PRO A 167 26.57 10.50 -7.78
C PRO A 167 25.15 10.76 -8.31
N GLY A 168 24.19 10.98 -7.39
CA GLY A 168 22.76 11.12 -7.71
C GLY A 168 21.98 9.80 -7.78
N GLY A 169 22.64 8.66 -7.57
CA GLY A 169 22.06 7.32 -7.56
C GLY A 169 21.40 6.91 -6.24
N ASP A 170 21.47 7.73 -5.19
CA ASP A 170 20.92 7.40 -3.85
C ASP A 170 19.47 6.88 -3.84
N PRO A 171 18.53 7.41 -4.66
CA PRO A 171 17.16 6.87 -4.70
C PRO A 171 17.09 5.40 -5.10
N VAL A 172 18.09 4.90 -5.83
CA VAL A 172 18.16 3.53 -6.33
C VAL A 172 18.38 2.52 -5.19
N PHE A 173 18.95 2.93 -4.05
CA PHE A 173 19.07 2.06 -2.88
C PHE A 173 17.71 1.62 -2.33
N GLN A 174 16.69 2.48 -2.40
CA GLN A 174 15.34 2.11 -1.97
C GLN A 174 14.74 1.04 -2.89
N VAL A 175 14.97 1.16 -4.20
CA VAL A 175 14.55 0.16 -5.19
C VAL A 175 15.30 -1.15 -4.98
N ALA A 176 16.62 -1.09 -4.73
CA ALA A 176 17.44 -2.25 -4.45
C ALA A 176 17.00 -2.99 -3.17
N ALA A 177 16.74 -2.24 -2.08
CA ALA A 177 16.21 -2.80 -0.84
C ALA A 177 14.83 -3.46 -1.06
N SER A 178 14.00 -2.83 -1.88
CA SER A 178 12.68 -3.37 -2.22
C SER A 178 12.77 -4.69 -2.97
N LEU A 179 13.66 -4.78 -3.96
CA LEU A 179 13.92 -6.00 -4.71
C LEU A 179 14.62 -7.07 -3.86
N ALA A 180 15.45 -6.69 -2.89
CA ALA A 180 16.06 -7.62 -1.93
C ALA A 180 14.97 -8.36 -1.14
N LEU A 181 14.00 -7.61 -0.61
CA LEU A 181 12.87 -8.16 0.12
C LEU A 181 12.00 -9.05 -0.80
N MET A 182 11.76 -8.62 -2.04
CA MET A 182 11.04 -9.46 -3.03
C MET A 182 11.80 -10.75 -3.34
N GLY A 183 13.12 -10.70 -3.50
CA GLY A 183 13.96 -11.87 -3.73
C GLY A 183 13.94 -12.85 -2.56
N ALA A 184 14.02 -12.32 -1.34
CA ALA A 184 13.89 -13.11 -0.12
C ALA A 184 12.51 -13.78 -0.03
N ALA A 185 11.42 -13.05 -0.32
CA ALA A 185 10.07 -13.60 -0.40
C ALA A 185 9.92 -14.67 -1.50
N ALA A 186 10.60 -14.50 -2.64
CA ALA A 186 10.61 -15.46 -3.74
C ALA A 186 11.26 -16.80 -3.34
N LEU A 187 12.37 -16.75 -2.59
CA LEU A 187 13.04 -17.95 -2.07
C LEU A 187 12.12 -18.73 -1.13
N PHE A 188 11.43 -18.04 -0.22
CA PHE A 188 10.49 -18.64 0.73
C PHE A 188 9.32 -19.38 0.04
N LEU A 189 8.76 -18.80 -1.02
CA LEU A 189 7.54 -19.33 -1.66
C LEU A 189 7.73 -20.57 -2.54
N ARG A 190 8.90 -20.79 -3.15
CA ARG A 190 9.01 -21.71 -4.30
C ARG A 190 9.40 -23.13 -3.96
N ASN A 191 10.26 -23.28 -2.97
CA ASN A 191 10.67 -24.52 -2.34
C ASN A 191 11.90 -24.15 -1.53
N GLU A 192 11.64 -23.56 -0.38
CA GLU A 192 12.71 -23.23 0.53
C GLU A 192 13.38 -24.52 1.01
N ARG A 193 14.67 -24.68 0.71
CA ARG A 193 15.46 -25.76 1.29
C ARG A 193 15.61 -25.46 2.78
N GLY A 194 15.42 -26.46 3.63
CA GLY A 194 15.80 -26.34 5.03
C GLY A 194 17.32 -26.49 5.13
N LEU A 195 18.00 -25.52 5.73
CA LEU A 195 19.38 -25.68 6.17
C LEU A 195 19.39 -26.65 7.36
N GLN A 196 20.18 -27.71 7.25
CA GLN A 196 20.42 -28.62 8.37
C GLN A 196 21.40 -27.94 9.33
N LEU A 197 20.94 -27.69 10.55
CA LEU A 197 21.78 -27.23 11.64
C LEU A 197 22.66 -28.39 12.15
N PRO A 198 23.88 -28.09 12.62
CA PRO A 198 24.72 -29.08 13.31
C PRO A 198 24.02 -29.74 14.52
N SER A 199 23.03 -29.07 15.12
CA SER A 199 22.21 -29.58 16.23
C SER A 199 21.06 -30.50 15.82
N GLY A 200 20.95 -30.86 14.53
CA GLY A 200 19.93 -31.79 14.00
C GLY A 200 18.60 -31.15 13.59
N GLY A 201 18.41 -29.85 13.82
CA GLY A 201 17.22 -29.11 13.38
C GLY A 201 17.26 -28.67 11.91
N LYS A 202 16.10 -28.46 11.27
CA LYS A 202 16.00 -27.81 9.95
C LYS A 202 15.49 -26.38 10.11
N VAL A 203 16.21 -25.40 9.55
CA VAL A 203 15.76 -23.99 9.52
C VAL A 203 15.51 -23.58 8.08
N PRO A 204 14.36 -22.96 7.75
CA PRO A 204 14.13 -22.46 6.41
C PRO A 204 15.16 -21.39 6.03
N VAL A 205 15.67 -21.43 4.79
CA VAL A 205 16.75 -20.51 4.32
C VAL A 205 16.41 -19.03 4.54
N PHE A 206 15.20 -18.58 4.26
CA PHE A 206 14.77 -17.20 4.52
C PHE A 206 14.85 -16.85 5.99
N SER A 207 14.38 -17.74 6.87
CA SER A 207 14.51 -17.54 8.32
C SER A 207 15.97 -17.45 8.73
N ALA A 208 16.84 -18.32 8.18
CA ALA A 208 18.28 -18.25 8.43
C ALA A 208 18.87 -16.92 7.95
N ILE A 209 18.56 -16.46 6.74
CA ILE A 209 19.03 -15.16 6.20
C ILE A 209 18.55 -14.02 7.09
N MET A 210 17.27 -13.97 7.47
CA MET A 210 16.72 -12.94 8.34
C MET A 210 17.40 -12.94 9.70
N LEU A 211 17.63 -14.11 10.31
CA LEU A 211 18.31 -14.24 11.59
C LEU A 211 19.80 -13.88 11.49
N THR A 212 20.48 -14.20 10.38
CA THR A 212 21.85 -13.79 10.14
C THR A 212 21.96 -12.28 9.98
N ILE A 213 21.10 -11.66 9.17
CA ILE A 213 21.07 -10.19 9.04
C ILE A 213 20.73 -9.56 10.40
N ALA A 214 19.75 -10.10 11.12
CA ALA A 214 19.39 -9.64 12.46
C ALA A 214 20.57 -9.71 13.43
N LEU A 215 21.34 -10.81 13.41
CA LEU A 215 22.53 -10.98 14.23
C LEU A 215 23.63 -9.98 13.85
N LEU A 216 23.90 -9.79 12.56
CA LEU A 216 24.89 -8.81 12.09
C LEU A 216 24.50 -7.39 12.52
N VAL A 217 23.24 -7.01 12.33
CA VAL A 217 22.71 -5.71 12.78
C VAL A 217 22.76 -5.60 14.30
N ALA A 218 22.45 -6.67 15.05
CA ALA A 218 22.53 -6.69 16.51
C ALA A 218 23.96 -6.49 17.01
N ILE A 219 24.95 -7.09 16.35
CA ILE A 219 26.38 -6.88 16.64
C ILE A 219 26.75 -5.42 16.40
N VAL A 220 26.37 -4.85 15.24
CA VAL A 220 26.62 -3.44 14.94
C VAL A 220 25.93 -2.51 15.95
N ALA A 221 24.70 -2.86 16.38
CA ALA A 221 23.99 -2.13 17.43
C ALA A 221 24.74 -2.22 18.77
N ALA A 222 25.20 -3.41 19.17
CA ALA A 222 25.95 -3.63 20.40
C ALA A 222 27.27 -2.84 20.40
N LEU A 223 28.02 -2.88 19.29
CA LEU A 223 29.23 -2.07 19.10
C LEU A 223 28.91 -0.57 19.21
N ALA A 224 27.83 -0.11 18.59
CA ALA A 224 27.40 1.28 18.70
C ALA A 224 27.09 1.67 20.16
N TRP A 225 26.44 0.80 20.94
CA TRP A 225 26.20 0.99 22.38
C TRP A 225 27.48 1.01 23.21
N LEU A 226 28.51 0.25 22.81
CA LEU A 226 29.85 0.27 23.39
C LEU A 226 30.70 1.47 22.94
N GLY A 227 30.16 2.36 22.09
CA GLY A 227 30.88 3.53 21.58
C GLY A 227 31.80 3.25 20.40
N ILE A 228 31.72 2.05 19.80
CA ILE A 228 32.56 1.63 18.68
C ILE A 228 31.71 1.64 17.39
N GLY A 229 32.11 2.44 16.41
CA GLY A 229 31.48 2.47 15.08
C GLY A 229 30.37 3.53 14.93
N PRO A 230 29.10 3.16 14.64
CA PRO A 230 28.05 4.12 14.28
C PRO A 230 27.81 5.20 15.35
N PRO A 231 27.36 6.41 14.96
CA PRO A 231 27.08 7.48 15.90
C PRO A 231 25.97 7.09 16.88
N ALA A 232 25.93 7.73 18.06
CA ALA A 232 24.97 7.40 19.12
C ALA A 232 23.50 7.43 18.66
N GLN A 233 23.16 8.29 17.70
CA GLN A 233 21.84 8.39 17.08
C GLN A 233 21.39 7.12 16.33
N ALA A 234 22.33 6.26 15.91
CA ALA A 234 22.04 5.01 15.20
C ALA A 234 21.78 3.82 16.14
N ARG A 235 22.11 3.93 17.43
CA ARG A 235 21.99 2.83 18.42
C ARG A 235 20.58 2.26 18.49
N ILE A 236 19.60 3.12 18.80
CA ILE A 236 18.20 2.72 18.95
C ILE A 236 17.60 2.19 17.64
N PRO A 237 17.75 2.89 16.49
CA PRO A 237 17.34 2.35 15.19
C PRO A 237 17.87 0.96 14.87
N LEU A 238 19.16 0.73 15.08
CA LEU A 238 19.80 -0.56 14.80
C LEU A 238 19.29 -1.65 15.74
N THR A 239 19.13 -1.35 17.03
CA THR A 239 18.54 -2.30 18.00
C THR A 239 17.12 -2.69 17.58
N ILE A 240 16.27 -1.72 17.24
CA ILE A 240 14.89 -1.99 16.80
C ILE A 240 14.88 -2.81 15.52
N PHE A 241 15.69 -2.45 14.53
CA PHE A 241 15.77 -3.18 13.28
C PHE A 241 16.19 -4.64 13.50
N ALA A 242 17.21 -4.88 14.35
CA ALA A 242 17.62 -6.22 14.73
C ALA A 242 16.52 -7.00 15.46
N SER A 243 15.80 -6.38 16.40
CA SER A 243 14.71 -7.02 17.14
C SER A 243 13.54 -7.41 16.23
N VAL A 244 13.13 -6.51 15.33
CA VAL A 244 12.04 -6.77 14.38
C VAL A 244 12.45 -7.87 13.39
N LEU A 245 13.66 -7.80 12.81
CA LEU A 245 14.16 -8.87 11.94
C LEU A 245 14.25 -10.22 12.66
N THR A 246 14.68 -10.24 13.92
CA THR A 246 14.71 -11.47 14.74
C THR A 246 13.30 -12.03 14.91
N LEU A 247 12.33 -11.19 15.29
CA LEU A 247 10.93 -11.59 15.44
C LEU A 247 10.39 -12.19 14.14
N PHE A 248 10.58 -11.53 13.01
CA PHE A 248 10.13 -12.02 11.70
C PHE A 248 10.86 -13.32 11.30
N GLY A 249 12.16 -13.44 11.54
CA GLY A 249 12.94 -14.66 11.29
C GLY A 249 12.44 -15.85 12.11
N VAL A 250 12.18 -15.64 13.40
CA VAL A 250 11.62 -16.68 14.31
C VAL A 250 10.20 -17.05 13.90
N LEU A 251 9.33 -16.08 13.65
CA LEU A 251 7.95 -16.33 13.22
C LEU A 251 7.91 -17.08 11.88
N SER A 252 8.76 -16.71 10.93
CA SER A 252 8.92 -17.40 9.66
C SER A 252 9.34 -18.86 9.86
N ALA A 253 10.29 -19.14 10.76
CA ALA A 253 10.69 -20.52 11.07
C ALA A 253 9.55 -21.31 11.74
N LYS A 254 8.81 -20.70 12.67
CA LYS A 254 7.74 -21.33 13.43
C LYS A 254 6.50 -21.66 12.59
N PHE A 255 6.14 -20.78 11.66
CA PHE A 255 4.92 -20.90 10.84
C PHE A 255 5.23 -21.30 9.38
N HIS A 256 6.37 -21.95 9.15
CA HIS A 256 6.79 -22.38 7.83
C HIS A 256 5.89 -23.46 7.23
N ASP A 257 5.41 -24.39 8.06
CA ASP A 257 4.57 -25.52 7.63
C ASP A 257 3.21 -25.48 8.31
N PRO A 258 2.11 -25.57 7.54
CA PRO A 258 2.02 -26.17 6.20
C PRO A 258 2.13 -25.19 5.01
N ILE A 259 2.60 -25.70 3.87
CA ILE A 259 2.75 -24.99 2.57
C ILE A 259 1.48 -24.21 2.17
N SER A 260 0.29 -24.75 2.47
CA SER A 260 -1.00 -24.12 2.20
C SER A 260 -1.21 -22.78 2.91
N GLN A 261 -0.53 -22.55 4.04
CA GLN A 261 -0.62 -21.32 4.83
C GLN A 261 0.51 -20.31 4.52
N ARG A 262 1.58 -20.71 3.82
CA ARG A 262 2.72 -19.84 3.50
C ARG A 262 2.32 -18.55 2.80
N LYS A 263 1.40 -18.62 1.82
CA LYS A 263 0.89 -17.43 1.11
C LYS A 263 0.18 -16.44 2.03
N ARG A 264 -0.58 -16.95 3.01
CA ARG A 264 -1.26 -16.12 4.02
C ARG A 264 -0.24 -15.44 4.94
N SER A 265 0.65 -16.23 5.53
CA SER A 265 1.64 -15.73 6.49
C SER A 265 2.59 -14.74 5.83
N LEU A 266 3.05 -15.02 4.61
CA LEU A 266 3.90 -14.11 3.84
C LEU A 266 3.14 -12.86 3.41
N GLY A 267 1.90 -12.99 2.94
CA GLY A 267 1.09 -11.84 2.55
C GLY A 267 0.89 -10.85 3.71
N VAL A 268 0.54 -11.39 4.89
CA VAL A 268 0.42 -10.60 6.13
C VAL A 268 1.78 -10.03 6.56
N GLY A 269 2.83 -10.84 6.53
CA GLY A 269 4.17 -10.43 6.94
C GLY A 269 4.75 -9.32 6.05
N MET A 270 4.69 -9.47 4.72
CA MET A 270 5.17 -8.47 3.76
C MET A 270 4.41 -7.15 3.87
N TYR A 271 3.12 -7.21 4.17
CA TYR A 271 2.33 -5.99 4.40
C TYR A 271 2.70 -5.33 5.74
N LEU A 272 2.76 -6.10 6.83
CA LEU A 272 2.97 -5.54 8.18
C LEU A 272 4.41 -5.10 8.42
N PHE A 273 5.41 -5.78 7.85
CA PHE A 273 6.84 -5.50 8.08
C PHE A 273 7.22 -4.02 7.93
N PRO A 274 6.98 -3.34 6.78
CA PRO A 274 7.38 -1.94 6.63
C PRO A 274 6.66 -1.01 7.61
N PHE A 275 5.41 -1.30 7.96
CA PHE A 275 4.63 -0.44 8.86
C PHE A 275 4.94 -0.68 10.34
N VAL A 276 5.27 -1.91 10.73
CA VAL A 276 5.83 -2.21 12.06
C VAL A 276 7.18 -1.52 12.21
N MET A 277 8.05 -1.61 11.20
CA MET A 277 9.33 -0.89 11.19
C MET A 277 9.13 0.61 11.33
N MET A 278 8.23 1.22 10.54
CA MET A 278 7.94 2.65 10.62
C MET A 278 7.36 3.05 11.99
N THR A 279 6.47 2.24 12.56
CA THR A 279 5.87 2.50 13.89
C THR A 279 6.92 2.44 14.98
N SER A 280 7.73 1.38 15.01
CA SER A 280 8.75 1.16 16.03
C SER A 280 9.87 2.20 15.95
N PHE A 281 10.33 2.53 14.74
CA PHE A 281 11.32 3.57 14.54
C PHE A 281 10.78 4.96 14.92
N GLY A 282 9.54 5.28 14.52
CA GLY A 282 8.86 6.50 14.95
C GLY A 282 8.74 6.58 16.47
N LEU A 283 8.39 5.46 17.13
CA LEU A 283 8.22 5.40 18.58
C LEU A 283 9.55 5.63 19.30
N ALA A 284 10.62 5.06 18.78
CA ALA A 284 11.97 5.32 19.27
C ALA A 284 12.41 6.77 19.11
N GLN A 285 12.09 7.40 17.99
CA GLN A 285 12.38 8.83 17.80
C GLN A 285 11.51 9.72 18.68
N TRP A 286 10.30 9.27 19.03
CA TRP A 286 9.37 10.03 19.84
C TRP A 286 9.66 9.92 21.35
N LEU A 287 9.87 8.70 21.85
CA LEU A 287 10.09 8.38 23.26
C LEU A 287 11.55 8.23 23.65
N GLY A 288 12.45 8.04 22.68
CA GLY A 288 13.88 7.96 22.92
C GLY A 288 14.43 9.29 23.45
N PRO A 289 15.59 9.25 24.14
CA PRO A 289 16.21 10.45 24.68
C PRO A 289 16.39 11.47 23.56
N LYS A 290 15.75 12.63 23.73
CA LYS A 290 16.01 13.76 22.84
C LYS A 290 17.44 14.20 23.16
N PRO A 291 18.23 14.68 22.19
CA PRO A 291 19.63 15.01 22.45
C PRO A 291 19.84 16.28 23.31
N ALA A 292 19.02 16.48 24.34
CA ALA A 292 19.22 17.34 25.51
C ALA A 292 19.31 16.53 26.83
N ASP A 293 19.07 15.21 26.81
CA ASP A 293 19.04 14.38 28.04
C ASP A 293 20.42 13.83 28.46
N VAL A 294 21.50 14.23 27.78
CA VAL A 294 22.88 14.07 28.31
C VAL A 294 23.20 15.19 29.32
N ASP A 295 22.41 16.28 29.35
CA ASP A 295 22.63 17.44 30.24
C ASP A 295 22.03 17.25 31.64
N ALA A 296 21.25 16.20 31.90
CA ALA A 296 20.68 15.93 33.23
C ALA A 296 21.67 15.29 34.22
N ALA A 297 22.83 14.81 33.76
CA ALA A 297 23.92 14.43 34.66
C ALA A 297 24.63 15.65 35.27
N ALA A 298 24.23 16.88 34.90
CA ALA A 298 24.78 18.11 35.45
C ALA A 298 23.71 19.21 35.55
N LYS A 299 22.70 19.05 36.43
CA LYS A 299 22.04 20.25 36.98
C LYS A 299 22.80 20.76 38.21
N PRO A 300 23.17 22.05 38.25
CA PRO A 300 23.83 22.66 39.40
C PRO A 300 22.83 22.87 40.54
N ALA A 301 23.32 22.68 41.76
CA ALA A 301 22.64 23.00 43.01
C ALA A 301 22.12 24.45 42.99
N ILE A 302 20.83 24.62 43.27
CA ILE A 302 20.29 25.87 43.82
C ILE A 302 19.46 25.50 45.05
N SER A 303 20.17 25.40 46.18
CA SER A 303 19.69 25.97 47.44
C SER A 303 20.89 26.69 48.05
N ALA A 304 20.92 28.01 47.89
CA ALA A 304 21.84 28.84 48.63
C ALA A 304 21.42 28.86 50.09
N SER A 305 22.12 28.08 50.92
CA SER A 305 22.36 28.41 52.31
C SER A 305 23.86 28.44 52.52
N ALA A 306 24.34 29.53 53.10
CA ALA A 306 25.74 29.85 53.27
C ALA A 306 26.52 28.76 54.03
N SER A 307 27.64 28.31 53.45
CA SER A 307 28.89 28.00 54.17
C SER A 307 29.98 27.66 53.16
N ASP A 308 31.17 28.20 53.39
CA ASP A 308 32.42 27.96 52.66
C ASP A 308 32.64 26.50 52.24
N SER A 309 32.99 26.30 50.97
CA SER A 309 34.15 25.48 50.61
C SER A 309 34.56 25.72 49.15
N THR A 310 35.86 25.87 48.98
CA THR A 310 36.60 25.90 47.72
C THR A 310 36.31 24.66 46.86
N ALA A 311 35.61 24.82 45.73
CA ALA A 311 35.54 23.81 44.68
C ALA A 311 35.61 24.47 43.29
N ALA A 312 36.73 24.25 42.60
CA ALA A 312 36.94 24.66 41.22
C ALA A 312 35.92 23.95 40.29
N LYS A 313 35.18 24.70 39.47
CA LYS A 313 34.41 24.14 38.36
C LYS A 313 35.41 23.56 37.34
N ALA A 314 35.33 22.25 37.11
CA ALA A 314 36.15 21.57 36.11
C ALA A 314 35.91 22.18 34.71
N PRO A 315 36.95 22.37 33.89
CA PRO A 315 36.79 22.88 32.53
C PRO A 315 36.09 21.82 31.68
N VAL A 316 35.02 22.23 30.99
CA VAL A 316 34.41 21.43 29.91
C VAL A 316 35.53 21.12 28.90
N SER A 317 35.80 19.84 28.64
CA SER A 317 36.87 19.46 27.72
C SER A 317 36.60 20.03 26.33
N LYS A 318 37.65 20.41 25.58
CA LYS A 318 37.51 20.91 24.21
C LYS A 318 36.72 19.94 23.32
N GLU A 319 36.87 18.64 23.54
CA GLU A 319 36.10 17.59 22.85
C GLU A 319 34.59 17.69 23.07
N GLN A 320 34.14 17.97 24.30
CA GLN A 320 32.72 18.13 24.59
C GLN A 320 32.15 19.38 23.89
N ALA A 321 32.88 20.50 23.95
CA ALA A 321 32.48 21.74 23.30
C ALA A 321 32.46 21.64 21.76
N ASP A 322 33.40 20.89 21.18
CA ASP A 322 33.45 20.64 19.73
C ASP A 322 32.35 19.65 19.29
N ALA A 323 32.02 18.65 20.11
CA ALA A 323 30.89 17.75 19.88
C ALA A 323 29.54 18.47 19.93
N ASP A 324 29.34 19.37 20.89
CA ASP A 324 28.12 20.17 21.03
C ASP A 324 27.95 21.16 19.87
N LYS A 325 29.05 21.79 19.43
CA LYS A 325 29.05 22.63 18.22
C LYS A 325 28.70 21.83 16.97
N LYS A 326 29.25 20.63 16.81
CA LYS A 326 28.96 19.76 15.66
C LYS A 326 27.50 19.29 15.67
N ALA A 327 26.97 18.92 16.84
CA ALA A 327 25.56 18.54 16.99
C ALA A 327 24.61 19.73 16.75
N ALA A 328 24.97 20.94 17.18
CA ALA A 328 24.22 22.16 16.91
C ALA A 328 24.24 22.51 15.41
N ALA A 329 25.39 22.37 14.74
CA ALA A 329 25.52 22.55 13.30
C ALA A 329 24.67 21.54 12.51
N GLU A 330 24.70 20.25 12.88
CA GLU A 330 23.88 19.20 12.24
C GLU A 330 22.37 19.46 12.45
N ARG A 331 21.95 19.99 13.60
CA ARG A 331 20.55 20.40 13.84
C ARG A 331 20.16 21.61 13.00
N ALA A 332 21.03 22.61 12.89
CA ALA A 332 20.81 23.78 12.07
C ALA A 332 20.70 23.39 10.59
N GLU A 333 21.56 22.47 10.12
CA GLU A 333 21.52 21.92 8.77
C GLU A 333 20.24 21.13 8.51
N LYS A 334 19.84 20.22 9.41
CA LYS A 334 18.57 19.46 9.31
C LYS A 334 17.36 20.39 9.32
N LYS A 335 17.37 21.45 10.14
CA LYS A 335 16.32 22.45 10.19
C LYS A 335 16.25 23.26 8.87
N ALA A 336 17.39 23.73 8.37
CA ALA A 336 17.47 24.46 7.10
C ALA A 336 17.03 23.58 5.91
N ALA A 337 17.47 22.32 5.87
CA ALA A 337 17.05 21.35 4.86
C ALA A 337 15.53 21.07 4.93
N ARG A 338 14.96 21.00 6.14
CA ARG A 338 13.51 20.85 6.35
C ARG A 338 12.75 22.07 5.87
N GLU A 339 13.18 23.28 6.23
CA GLU A 339 12.57 24.54 5.80
C GLU A 339 12.61 24.70 4.28
N LYS A 340 13.75 24.37 3.66
CA LYS A 340 13.89 24.33 2.21
C LYS A 340 12.88 23.37 1.57
N ARG A 341 12.77 22.14 2.07
CA ARG A 341 11.81 21.14 1.57
C ARG A 341 10.35 21.59 1.71
N LEU A 342 10.00 22.19 2.86
CA LEU A 342 8.65 22.71 3.08
C LEU A 342 8.33 23.86 2.12
N LYS A 343 9.31 24.71 1.83
CA LYS A 343 9.17 25.80 0.85
C LYS A 343 8.99 25.27 -0.57
N GLU A 344 9.84 24.33 -1.00
CA GLU A 344 9.73 23.67 -2.31
C GLU A 344 8.37 22.96 -2.46
N GLN A 345 7.92 22.26 -1.42
CA GLN A 345 6.61 21.61 -1.41
C GLN A 345 5.46 22.63 -1.50
N ALA A 346 5.54 23.73 -0.75
CA ALA A 346 4.52 24.80 -0.80
C ALA A 346 4.48 25.47 -2.19
N GLU A 347 5.64 25.69 -2.82
CA GLU A 347 5.75 26.20 -4.19
C GLU A 347 5.13 25.22 -5.20
N GLN A 348 5.43 23.92 -5.09
CA GLN A 348 4.82 22.88 -5.93
C GLN A 348 3.30 22.81 -5.76
N ILE A 349 2.80 22.85 -4.52
CA ILE A 349 1.35 22.87 -4.23
C ILE A 349 0.68 24.10 -4.83
N ALA A 350 1.33 25.26 -4.77
CA ALA A 350 0.80 26.51 -5.33
C ALA A 350 0.78 26.46 -6.87
N GLU A 351 1.85 25.95 -7.48
CA GLU A 351 1.94 25.78 -8.93
C GLU A 351 0.91 24.77 -9.45
N GLU A 352 0.83 23.59 -8.85
CA GLU A 352 -0.15 22.57 -9.19
C GLU A 352 -1.56 23.13 -9.04
N ARG A 353 -1.87 23.79 -7.91
CA ARG A 353 -3.17 24.44 -7.70
C ARG A 353 -3.49 25.40 -8.84
N LYS A 354 -2.58 26.31 -9.18
CA LYS A 354 -2.78 27.30 -10.25
C LYS A 354 -3.05 26.63 -11.59
N ILE A 355 -2.28 25.61 -11.95
CA ILE A 355 -2.48 24.86 -13.20
C ILE A 355 -3.84 24.16 -13.23
N LEU A 356 -4.27 23.58 -12.11
CA LEU A 356 -5.52 22.82 -12.03
C LEU A 356 -6.76 23.72 -11.92
N THR A 357 -6.65 24.94 -11.40
CA THR A 357 -7.78 25.88 -11.24
C THR A 357 -7.90 26.90 -12.37
N GLU A 358 -6.80 27.38 -12.91
CA GLU A 358 -6.77 28.45 -13.92
C GLU A 358 -6.17 28.00 -15.25
N GLY A 359 -5.44 26.88 -15.26
CA GLY A 359 -4.73 26.38 -16.43
C GLY A 359 -5.63 25.67 -17.44
N SER A 360 -5.11 25.55 -18.66
CA SER A 360 -5.69 24.74 -19.73
C SER A 360 -5.53 23.22 -19.46
N TYR A 361 -6.30 22.42 -20.19
CA TYR A 361 -6.11 20.96 -20.21
C TYR A 361 -4.67 20.57 -20.61
N VAL A 362 -4.07 21.25 -21.59
CA VAL A 362 -2.71 20.98 -22.07
C VAL A 362 -1.66 21.23 -20.99
N SER A 363 -1.80 22.30 -20.19
CA SER A 363 -0.91 22.56 -19.06
C SER A 363 -1.03 21.48 -17.98
N ALA A 364 -2.24 21.02 -17.68
CA ALA A 364 -2.44 19.92 -16.74
C ALA A 364 -1.85 18.59 -17.24
N VAL A 365 -1.89 18.32 -18.55
CA VAL A 365 -1.24 17.15 -19.15
C VAL A 365 0.28 17.26 -19.10
N LYS A 366 0.85 18.44 -19.39
CA LYS A 366 2.30 18.68 -19.33
C LYS A 366 2.85 18.47 -17.91
N LEU A 367 2.14 18.98 -16.90
CA LEU A 367 2.49 18.78 -15.49
C LEU A 367 2.60 17.27 -15.18
N ARG A 368 1.52 16.52 -15.43
CA ARG A 368 1.45 15.09 -15.12
C ARG A 368 2.40 14.24 -15.96
N ALA A 369 2.65 14.62 -17.22
CA ALA A 369 3.66 13.96 -18.05
C ALA A 369 5.08 14.17 -17.50
N GLY A 370 5.38 15.36 -16.97
CA GLY A 370 6.67 15.66 -16.33
C GLY A 370 6.88 14.87 -15.03
N GLU A 371 5.82 14.68 -14.25
CA GLU A 371 5.86 13.95 -12.97
C GLU A 371 5.84 12.42 -13.14
N PHE A 372 5.41 11.90 -14.29
CA PHE A 372 5.21 10.45 -14.48
C PHE A 372 6.48 9.62 -14.27
N ALA A 373 7.65 10.11 -14.68
CA ALA A 373 8.90 9.36 -14.53
C ALA A 373 9.29 9.18 -13.05
N GLU A 374 9.17 10.25 -12.26
CA GLU A 374 9.41 10.21 -10.82
C GLU A 374 8.36 9.35 -10.11
N HIS A 375 7.08 9.52 -10.47
CA HIS A 375 5.99 8.68 -9.99
C HIS A 375 6.26 7.19 -10.25
N ALA A 376 6.61 6.83 -11.49
CA ALA A 376 6.87 5.44 -11.87
C ALA A 376 8.10 4.84 -11.14
N ALA A 377 9.13 5.63 -10.87
CA ALA A 377 10.28 5.20 -10.08
C ALA A 377 9.91 4.95 -8.60
N GLY A 378 9.05 5.79 -8.03
CA GLY A 378 8.59 5.69 -6.64
C GLY A 378 7.71 4.45 -6.35
N GLU A 379 7.06 3.89 -7.37
CA GLU A 379 6.15 2.74 -7.23
C GLU A 379 6.82 1.43 -6.78
N ALA A 380 8.15 1.29 -6.96
CA ALA A 380 8.87 0.06 -6.62
C ALA A 380 8.79 -0.29 -5.12
N GLY A 381 8.84 0.71 -4.23
CA GLY A 381 8.71 0.50 -2.78
C GLY A 381 7.29 0.11 -2.39
N PHE A 382 6.29 0.78 -2.96
CA PHE A 382 4.89 0.49 -2.72
C PHE A 382 4.46 -0.89 -3.25
N ALA A 383 5.10 -1.35 -4.33
CA ALA A 383 4.86 -2.66 -4.91
C ALA A 383 5.05 -3.82 -3.93
N ILE A 384 5.96 -3.73 -2.94
CA ILE A 384 6.14 -4.78 -1.92
C ILE A 384 4.85 -4.96 -1.09
N VAL A 385 4.27 -3.84 -0.67
CA VAL A 385 3.04 -3.82 0.12
C VAL A 385 1.89 -4.39 -0.70
N ILE A 386 1.82 -4.01 -1.99
CA ILE A 386 0.85 -4.56 -2.94
C ILE A 386 1.03 -6.07 -3.10
N VAL A 387 2.26 -6.57 -3.24
CA VAL A 387 2.55 -8.01 -3.35
C VAL A 387 2.06 -8.75 -2.11
N GLY A 388 2.26 -8.20 -0.92
CA GLY A 388 1.73 -8.76 0.33
C GLY A 388 0.20 -8.94 0.27
N MET A 389 -0.51 -7.89 -0.14
CA MET A 389 -1.97 -7.96 -0.33
C MET A 389 -2.39 -8.91 -1.45
N PHE A 390 -1.62 -8.98 -2.54
CA PHE A 390 -1.93 -9.87 -3.66
C PHE A 390 -1.80 -11.34 -3.25
N LEU A 391 -0.76 -11.68 -2.48
CA LEU A 391 -0.56 -13.01 -1.93
C LEU A 391 -1.68 -13.40 -0.95
N LEU A 392 -2.09 -12.47 -0.09
CA LEU A 392 -3.20 -12.69 0.84
C LEU A 392 -4.53 -12.91 0.08
N GLY A 393 -4.80 -12.09 -0.95
CA GLY A 393 -5.95 -12.27 -1.83
C GLY A 393 -5.91 -13.61 -2.58
N ALA A 394 -4.72 -13.99 -3.05
CA ALA A 394 -4.53 -15.27 -3.72
C ALA A 394 -4.77 -16.47 -2.79
N TRP A 395 -4.42 -16.35 -1.52
CA TRP A 395 -4.73 -17.35 -0.49
C TRP A 395 -6.24 -17.49 -0.26
N PHE A 396 -7.00 -16.40 -0.17
CA PHE A 396 -8.47 -16.44 -0.01
C PHE A 396 -9.18 -17.20 -1.13
N VAL A 397 -8.68 -17.11 -2.36
CA VAL A 397 -9.25 -17.85 -3.51
C VAL A 397 -8.76 -19.29 -3.52
N ARG A 398 -7.45 -19.53 -3.41
CA ARG A 398 -6.88 -20.88 -3.51
C ARG A 398 -7.25 -21.80 -2.35
N SER A 399 -7.64 -21.26 -1.20
CA SER A 399 -8.18 -22.01 -0.08
C SER A 399 -9.65 -22.41 -0.25
N GLY A 400 -10.33 -21.95 -1.31
CA GLY A 400 -11.74 -22.19 -1.54
C GLY A 400 -12.68 -21.30 -0.71
N ILE A 401 -12.14 -20.46 0.19
CA ILE A 401 -12.92 -19.62 1.11
C ILE A 401 -13.86 -18.68 0.34
N MET A 402 -13.38 -18.07 -0.73
CA MET A 402 -14.18 -17.19 -1.58
C MET A 402 -15.08 -17.94 -2.58
N GLU A 403 -14.77 -19.20 -2.92
CA GLU A 403 -15.63 -20.01 -3.79
C GLU A 403 -16.90 -20.46 -3.05
N ASN A 404 -16.79 -20.79 -1.75
CA ASN A 404 -17.91 -21.17 -0.89
C ASN A 404 -18.02 -20.28 0.35
N THR A 405 -18.36 -19.01 0.16
CA THR A 405 -18.46 -18.04 1.25
C THR A 405 -19.50 -18.40 2.31
N ALA A 406 -20.55 -19.15 1.93
CA ALA A 406 -21.61 -19.58 2.84
C ALA A 406 -21.09 -20.56 3.89
N ALA A 407 -20.27 -21.54 3.49
CA ALA A 407 -19.64 -22.50 4.40
C ALA A 407 -18.66 -21.83 5.38
N HIS A 408 -18.06 -20.70 4.98
CA HIS A 408 -17.05 -19.98 5.77
C HIS A 408 -17.60 -18.75 6.51
N LEU A 409 -18.92 -18.62 6.68
CA LEU A 409 -19.52 -17.50 7.43
C LEU A 409 -18.93 -17.26 8.83
N PRO A 410 -18.58 -18.29 9.65
CA PRO A 410 -17.95 -18.05 10.95
C PRO A 410 -16.63 -17.28 10.86
N LEU A 411 -15.84 -17.50 9.81
CA LEU A 411 -14.61 -16.75 9.55
C LEU A 411 -14.93 -15.28 9.25
N PHE A 412 -15.84 -15.03 8.30
CA PHE A 412 -16.20 -13.66 7.91
C PHE A 412 -16.85 -12.86 9.05
N ARG A 413 -17.62 -13.51 9.92
CA ARG A 413 -18.13 -12.91 11.16
C ARG A 413 -17.00 -12.50 12.11
N LYS A 414 -16.00 -13.37 12.32
CA LYS A 414 -14.82 -13.03 13.14
C LYS A 414 -14.01 -11.88 12.51
N LEU A 415 -13.82 -11.91 11.19
CA LEU A 415 -13.14 -10.83 10.48
C LEU A 415 -13.89 -9.50 10.65
N ALA A 416 -15.22 -9.48 10.51
CA ALA A 416 -16.01 -8.27 10.74
C ALA A 416 -15.96 -7.81 12.20
N LEU A 417 -16.18 -8.73 13.15
CA LEU A 417 -16.29 -8.46 14.58
C LEU A 417 -14.98 -7.95 15.18
N PHE A 418 -13.83 -8.51 14.79
CA PHE A 418 -12.53 -8.13 15.34
C PHE A 418 -11.75 -7.21 14.40
N GLY A 419 -11.83 -7.41 13.09
CA GLY A 419 -11.08 -6.63 12.11
C GLY A 419 -11.50 -5.17 12.07
N ILE A 420 -12.80 -4.87 12.14
CA ILE A 420 -13.29 -3.48 12.14
C ILE A 420 -12.85 -2.74 13.40
N PRO A 421 -13.11 -3.22 14.64
CA PRO A 421 -12.69 -2.51 15.85
C PRO A 421 -11.18 -2.40 16.00
N ILE A 422 -10.42 -3.47 15.71
CA ILE A 422 -8.95 -3.42 15.80
C ILE A 422 -8.39 -2.45 14.76
N GLY A 423 -8.84 -2.56 13.51
CA GLY A 423 -8.29 -1.75 12.43
C GLY A 423 -8.69 -0.28 12.49
N CYS A 424 -9.96 0.02 12.77
CA CYS A 424 -10.41 1.39 12.98
C CYS A 424 -9.88 1.96 14.29
N GLY A 425 -9.77 1.14 15.35
CA GLY A 425 -9.19 1.55 16.63
C GLY A 425 -7.73 1.98 16.51
N LEU A 426 -6.90 1.22 15.80
CA LEU A 426 -5.52 1.62 15.51
C LEU A 426 -5.45 2.89 14.64
N GLY A 427 -6.36 3.04 13.68
CA GLY A 427 -6.50 4.27 12.89
C GLY A 427 -6.89 5.48 13.74
N LEU A 428 -7.83 5.30 14.68
CA LEU A 428 -8.26 6.35 15.62
C LEU A 428 -7.15 6.74 16.58
N ILE A 429 -6.37 5.77 17.09
CA ILE A 429 -5.19 6.06 17.92
C ILE A 429 -4.15 6.82 17.10
N GLY A 430 -3.85 6.36 15.87
CA GLY A 430 -2.94 7.06 14.96
C GLY A 430 -3.42 8.48 14.66
N SER A 431 -4.71 8.66 14.38
CA SER A 431 -5.32 9.97 14.20
C SER A 431 -5.18 10.81 15.46
N ALA A 432 -5.51 10.31 16.66
CA ALA A 432 -5.42 11.07 17.91
C ALA A 432 -3.98 11.54 18.18
N ILE A 433 -2.98 10.72 17.87
CA ILE A 433 -1.56 11.09 17.92
C ILE A 433 -1.26 12.20 16.90
N ALA A 434 -1.81 12.12 15.68
CA ALA A 434 -1.59 13.11 14.62
C ALA A 434 -2.50 14.37 14.69
N THR A 435 -3.57 14.38 15.50
CA THR A 435 -4.62 15.43 15.48
C THR A 435 -4.09 16.79 15.93
N GLY A 436 -2.87 16.85 16.46
CA GLY A 436 -2.19 18.10 16.74
C GLY A 436 -1.71 18.88 15.50
N ASN A 437 -1.60 18.23 14.31
CA ASN A 437 -1.11 18.72 13.01
C ASN A 437 -0.59 20.18 12.96
N SER A 438 0.34 20.49 13.86
CA SER A 438 1.14 21.70 13.81
C SER A 438 2.29 21.37 12.87
N PRO A 439 2.76 22.34 12.07
CA PRO A 439 4.00 22.21 11.31
C PRO A 439 5.19 21.74 12.18
N ASP A 440 5.07 21.82 13.51
CA ASP A 440 6.07 21.44 14.50
C ASP A 440 5.90 20.03 15.09
N LEU A 441 4.96 19.20 14.60
CA LEU A 441 4.78 17.84 15.13
C LEU A 441 6.11 17.05 15.00
N PRO A 442 6.62 16.45 16.10
CA PRO A 442 7.86 15.69 16.04
C PRO A 442 7.78 14.57 15.02
N GLN A 443 8.79 14.46 14.14
CA GLN A 443 8.80 13.49 13.04
C GLN A 443 8.60 12.03 13.49
N GLY A 444 9.10 11.68 14.68
CA GLY A 444 8.88 10.36 15.27
C GLY A 444 7.41 10.09 15.58
N MET A 445 6.71 11.08 16.14
CA MET A 445 5.28 11.00 16.46
C MET A 445 4.43 10.81 15.21
N TYR A 446 4.73 11.54 14.13
CA TYR A 446 4.06 11.38 12.84
C TYR A 446 4.28 9.98 12.25
N GLN A 447 5.52 9.47 12.25
CA GLN A 447 5.83 8.13 11.76
C GLN A 447 5.11 7.04 12.57
N THR A 448 5.03 7.18 13.89
CA THR A 448 4.24 6.29 14.75
C THR A 448 2.75 6.33 14.37
N ALA A 449 2.17 7.52 14.26
CA ALA A 449 0.75 7.69 13.90
C ALA A 449 0.41 7.06 12.54
N MET A 450 1.24 7.34 11.53
CA MET A 450 1.09 6.78 10.19
C MET A 450 1.26 5.26 10.21
N GLY A 451 2.23 4.75 10.99
CA GLY A 451 2.53 3.32 11.07
C GLY A 451 1.38 2.55 11.71
N MET A 452 0.83 3.06 12.82
CA MET A 452 -0.35 2.49 13.47
C MET A 452 -1.56 2.48 12.52
N THR A 453 -1.77 3.58 11.79
CA THR A 453 -2.86 3.68 10.80
C THR A 453 -2.71 2.62 9.70
N LEU A 454 -1.50 2.46 9.14
CA LEU A 454 -1.23 1.51 8.06
C LEU A 454 -1.29 0.04 8.53
N ILE A 455 -0.83 -0.25 9.75
CA ILE A 455 -1.02 -1.55 10.41
C ILE A 455 -2.52 -1.83 10.57
N GLY A 456 -3.30 -0.83 11.02
CA GLY A 456 -4.75 -0.93 11.21
C GLY A 456 -5.54 -1.12 9.92
N ASN A 457 -5.03 -0.67 8.77
CA ASN A 457 -5.73 -0.80 7.50
C ASN A 457 -5.95 -2.26 7.07
N LEU A 458 -5.03 -3.17 7.35
CA LEU A 458 -5.17 -4.59 7.02
C LEU A 458 -6.36 -5.25 7.75
N PRO A 459 -6.45 -5.25 9.10
CA PRO A 459 -7.59 -5.82 9.80
C PRO A 459 -8.90 -5.10 9.47
N ALA A 460 -8.91 -3.77 9.30
CA ALA A 460 -10.12 -3.05 8.90
C ALA A 460 -10.60 -3.45 7.49
N CYS A 461 -9.68 -3.55 6.53
CA CYS A 461 -9.96 -4.07 5.19
C CYS A 461 -10.59 -5.47 5.25
N LEU A 462 -9.96 -6.41 5.96
CA LEU A 462 -10.49 -7.77 6.11
C LEU A 462 -11.85 -7.77 6.82
N GLY A 463 -12.06 -6.86 7.77
CA GLY A 463 -13.32 -6.66 8.45
C GLY A 463 -14.42 -6.14 7.54
N TYR A 464 -14.13 -5.20 6.65
CA TYR A 464 -15.07 -4.74 5.64
C TYR A 464 -15.43 -5.81 4.62
N VAL A 465 -14.45 -6.61 4.16
CA VAL A 465 -14.71 -7.79 3.33
C VAL A 465 -15.64 -8.78 4.08
N GLY A 466 -15.33 -9.07 5.34
CA GLY A 466 -16.15 -9.94 6.19
C GLY A 466 -17.57 -9.43 6.36
N LEU A 467 -17.74 -8.14 6.63
CA LEU A 467 -19.04 -7.50 6.77
C LEU A 467 -19.87 -7.62 5.48
N MET A 468 -19.28 -7.30 4.32
CA MET A 468 -19.97 -7.41 3.03
C MET A 468 -20.39 -8.85 2.72
N VAL A 469 -19.55 -9.84 3.02
CA VAL A 469 -19.90 -11.25 2.82
C VAL A 469 -21.01 -11.70 3.79
N VAL A 470 -20.96 -11.28 5.06
CA VAL A 470 -22.02 -11.60 6.03
C VAL A 470 -23.35 -10.96 5.60
N MET A 471 -23.34 -9.69 5.19
CA MET A 471 -24.53 -8.99 4.69
C MET A 471 -25.11 -9.67 3.44
N LEU A 472 -24.27 -10.13 2.51
CA LEU A 472 -24.68 -10.84 1.30
C LEU A 472 -25.47 -12.14 1.57
N HIS A 473 -25.19 -12.81 2.68
CA HIS A 473 -25.86 -14.05 3.11
C HIS A 473 -26.95 -13.82 4.16
N SER A 474 -27.19 -12.56 4.55
CA SER A 474 -28.32 -12.22 5.42
C SER A 474 -29.65 -12.33 4.66
N ARG A 475 -30.78 -12.52 5.37
CA ARG A 475 -32.12 -12.69 4.78
C ARG A 475 -33.01 -11.44 4.83
N GLY A 476 -32.46 -10.29 5.25
CA GLY A 476 -33.21 -9.04 5.44
C GLY A 476 -32.73 -7.90 4.53
N ILE A 477 -33.00 -6.66 4.94
CA ILE A 477 -32.61 -5.42 4.21
C ILE A 477 -31.11 -5.35 3.91
N PHE A 478 -30.27 -5.94 4.76
CA PHE A 478 -28.83 -5.98 4.57
C PHE A 478 -28.37 -6.84 3.37
N SER A 479 -29.23 -7.69 2.82
CA SER A 479 -28.93 -8.48 1.61
C SER A 479 -28.91 -7.66 0.32
N ASN A 480 -29.42 -6.42 0.37
CA ASN A 480 -29.45 -5.49 -0.76
C ASN A 480 -28.05 -5.05 -1.22
N VAL A 481 -26.97 -5.40 -0.50
CA VAL A 481 -25.58 -5.25 -0.97
C VAL A 481 -25.33 -5.94 -2.32
N ARG A 482 -26.17 -6.91 -2.73
CA ARG A 482 -26.17 -7.51 -4.08
C ARG A 482 -26.32 -6.48 -5.20
N LEU A 483 -26.96 -5.33 -4.93
CA LEU A 483 -27.10 -4.22 -5.88
C LEU A 483 -25.75 -3.66 -6.34
N LEU A 484 -24.69 -3.86 -5.56
CA LEU A 484 -23.33 -3.42 -5.90
C LEU A 484 -22.63 -4.33 -6.91
N ALA A 485 -23.12 -5.56 -7.13
CA ALA A 485 -22.41 -6.54 -7.96
C ALA A 485 -22.23 -6.09 -9.42
N PRO A 486 -23.23 -5.49 -10.11
CA PRO A 486 -23.03 -4.95 -11.46
C PRO A 486 -21.97 -3.85 -11.50
N ALA A 487 -21.94 -2.96 -10.51
CA ALA A 487 -20.92 -1.92 -10.42
C ALA A 487 -19.51 -2.50 -10.26
N GLY A 488 -19.37 -3.56 -9.44
CA GLY A 488 -18.11 -4.29 -9.28
C GLY A 488 -17.68 -5.11 -10.49
N ARG A 489 -18.63 -5.57 -11.32
CA ARG A 489 -18.34 -6.21 -12.62
C ARG A 489 -17.81 -5.22 -13.66
N MET A 490 -18.08 -3.92 -13.47
CA MET A 490 -17.63 -2.81 -14.31
C MET A 490 -16.62 -1.92 -13.56
N ALA A 491 -15.81 -2.51 -12.68
CA ALA A 491 -14.93 -1.76 -11.79
C ALA A 491 -13.92 -0.85 -12.52
N LEU A 492 -13.29 -1.31 -13.60
CA LEU A 492 -12.35 -0.50 -14.37
C LEU A 492 -13.08 0.63 -15.11
N THR A 493 -14.24 0.34 -15.71
CA THR A 493 -15.07 1.37 -16.36
C THR A 493 -15.52 2.43 -15.34
N ASN A 494 -16.03 2.02 -14.18
CA ASN A 494 -16.54 2.92 -13.15
C ASN A 494 -15.41 3.75 -12.51
N TYR A 495 -14.24 3.16 -12.27
CA TYR A 495 -13.06 3.88 -11.76
C TYR A 495 -12.56 4.96 -12.73
N LEU A 496 -12.41 4.63 -14.01
CA LEU A 496 -11.97 5.59 -15.03
C LEU A 496 -12.99 6.71 -15.23
N THR A 497 -14.29 6.38 -15.24
CA THR A 497 -15.35 7.39 -15.37
C THR A 497 -15.50 8.25 -14.12
N GLN A 498 -15.24 7.75 -12.91
CA GLN A 498 -15.15 8.58 -11.69
C GLN A 498 -14.08 9.66 -11.84
N SER A 499 -12.91 9.29 -12.36
CA SER A 499 -11.82 10.23 -12.57
C SER A 499 -12.16 11.26 -13.65
N LEU A 500 -12.72 10.81 -14.77
CA LEU A 500 -13.15 11.68 -15.85
C LEU A 500 -14.22 12.68 -15.38
N ILE A 501 -15.23 12.21 -14.64
CA ILE A 501 -16.28 13.05 -14.07
C ILE A 501 -15.68 14.01 -13.04
N GLY A 502 -14.80 13.53 -12.16
CA GLY A 502 -14.14 14.34 -11.13
C GLY A 502 -13.35 15.49 -11.74
N THR A 503 -12.45 15.22 -12.68
CA THR A 503 -11.64 16.28 -13.29
C THR A 503 -12.48 17.22 -14.16
N THR A 504 -13.51 16.72 -14.84
CA THR A 504 -14.44 17.57 -15.60
C THR A 504 -15.24 18.50 -14.70
N VAL A 505 -15.65 18.05 -13.50
CA VAL A 505 -16.45 18.88 -12.59
C VAL A 505 -15.58 19.87 -11.82
N PHE A 506 -14.43 19.44 -11.31
CA PHE A 506 -13.66 20.25 -10.36
C PHE A 506 -12.58 21.12 -11.03
N TYR A 507 -11.95 20.69 -12.11
CA TYR A 507 -10.79 21.42 -12.64
C TYR A 507 -11.22 22.63 -13.47
N GLY A 508 -10.35 23.64 -13.56
CA GLY A 508 -10.60 24.91 -14.23
C GLY A 508 -10.89 24.80 -15.73
N TYR A 509 -10.30 23.81 -16.39
CA TYR A 509 -10.59 23.51 -17.80
C TYR A 509 -11.95 22.81 -18.03
N GLY A 510 -12.65 22.43 -16.95
CA GLY A 510 -13.96 21.78 -16.96
C GLY A 510 -15.07 22.75 -16.50
N LEU A 511 -15.77 22.38 -15.43
CA LEU A 511 -16.82 23.21 -14.81
C LEU A 511 -16.29 24.12 -13.68
N GLY A 512 -15.05 23.92 -13.21
CA GLY A 512 -14.39 24.82 -12.27
C GLY A 512 -14.93 24.82 -10.84
N TYR A 513 -15.56 23.73 -10.36
CA TYR A 513 -16.05 23.63 -8.97
C TYR A 513 -14.95 23.33 -7.93
N TRP A 514 -13.69 23.67 -8.21
CA TRP A 514 -12.59 23.44 -7.29
C TRP A 514 -12.82 24.12 -5.93
N GLY A 515 -12.41 23.46 -4.85
CA GLY A 515 -12.43 24.01 -3.51
C GLY A 515 -13.77 23.84 -2.77
N ILE A 516 -14.74 23.09 -3.30
CA ILE A 516 -15.98 22.81 -2.54
C ILE A 516 -15.69 22.13 -1.20
N GLY A 517 -16.55 22.41 -0.22
CA GLY A 517 -16.47 21.82 1.12
C GLY A 517 -16.57 20.29 1.11
N ARG A 518 -15.88 19.65 2.06
CA ARG A 518 -15.80 18.19 2.17
C ARG A 518 -17.16 17.50 2.29
N ALA A 519 -18.13 18.12 2.95
CA ALA A 519 -19.48 17.55 3.05
C ALA A 519 -20.15 17.43 1.67
N TRP A 520 -20.01 18.45 0.82
CA TRP A 520 -20.54 18.44 -0.55
C TRP A 520 -19.81 17.45 -1.47
N GLN A 521 -18.50 17.27 -1.25
CA GLN A 521 -17.75 16.21 -1.94
C GLN A 521 -18.32 14.81 -1.65
N VAL A 522 -18.73 14.54 -0.40
CA VAL A 522 -19.38 13.26 -0.04
C VAL A 522 -20.72 13.09 -0.74
N VAL A 523 -21.55 14.15 -0.77
CA VAL A 523 -22.83 14.14 -1.50
C VAL A 523 -22.60 13.86 -2.99
N PHE A 524 -21.61 14.52 -3.59
CA PHE A 524 -21.21 14.31 -4.98
C PHE A 524 -20.83 12.85 -5.25
N VAL A 525 -19.97 12.26 -4.41
CA VAL A 525 -19.54 10.86 -4.54
C VAL A 525 -20.72 9.91 -4.51
N PHE A 526 -21.61 10.02 -3.51
CA PHE A 526 -22.77 9.13 -3.41
C PHE A 526 -23.74 9.31 -4.57
N THR A 527 -23.93 10.55 -5.04
CA THR A 527 -24.79 10.85 -6.20
C THR A 527 -24.24 10.19 -7.47
N VAL A 528 -22.97 10.46 -7.80
CA VAL A 528 -22.32 9.89 -8.98
C VAL A 528 -22.27 8.36 -8.88
N PHE A 529 -21.94 7.80 -7.71
CA PHE A 529 -21.87 6.35 -7.54
C PHE A 529 -23.26 5.68 -7.65
N ALA A 530 -24.32 6.30 -7.14
CA ALA A 530 -25.68 5.80 -7.33
C ALA A 530 -26.08 5.76 -8.82
N LEU A 531 -25.73 6.81 -9.58
CA LEU A 531 -25.91 6.84 -11.03
C LEU A 531 -25.07 5.75 -11.72
N GLN A 532 -23.83 5.52 -11.29
CA GLN A 532 -22.98 4.44 -11.81
C GLN A 532 -23.54 3.05 -11.50
N ILE A 533 -24.18 2.83 -10.34
CA ILE A 533 -24.90 1.58 -10.05
C ILE A 533 -26.03 1.40 -11.06
N ALA A 534 -26.91 2.40 -11.20
CA ALA A 534 -28.03 2.33 -12.14
C ALA A 534 -27.56 2.09 -13.58
N PHE A 535 -26.53 2.82 -14.02
CA PHE A 535 -25.89 2.63 -15.32
C PHE A 535 -25.31 1.23 -15.46
N SER A 536 -24.64 0.68 -14.45
CA SER A 536 -24.03 -0.65 -14.52
C SER A 536 -25.08 -1.76 -14.64
N HIS A 537 -26.23 -1.62 -13.95
CA HIS A 537 -27.37 -2.53 -14.12
C HIS A 537 -27.95 -2.45 -15.53
N TRP A 538 -28.24 -1.24 -16.01
CA TRP A 538 -28.75 -1.02 -17.36
C TRP A 538 -27.78 -1.53 -18.43
N TRP A 539 -26.51 -1.19 -18.34
CA TRP A 539 -25.48 -1.58 -19.29
C TRP A 539 -25.33 -3.10 -19.35
N LEU A 540 -25.19 -3.75 -18.19
CA LEU A 540 -25.02 -5.20 -18.15
C LEU A 540 -26.30 -5.96 -18.48
N SER A 541 -27.48 -5.34 -18.51
CA SER A 541 -28.67 -5.97 -19.08
C SER A 541 -28.53 -6.22 -20.59
N LYS A 542 -27.83 -5.32 -21.30
CA LYS A 542 -27.63 -5.37 -22.77
C LYS A 542 -26.30 -6.01 -23.18
N PHE A 543 -25.26 -5.78 -22.39
CA PHE A 543 -23.88 -6.17 -22.69
C PHE A 543 -23.32 -7.19 -21.68
N ARG A 544 -22.30 -7.95 -22.09
CA ARG A 544 -21.67 -8.98 -21.25
C ARG A 544 -20.64 -8.40 -20.26
N TYR A 545 -19.98 -7.31 -20.67
CA TYR A 545 -18.87 -6.65 -19.97
C TYR A 545 -19.05 -5.14 -20.01
N GLY A 546 -18.44 -4.42 -19.06
CA GLY A 546 -18.24 -2.98 -19.23
C GLY A 546 -17.28 -2.69 -20.40
N PRO A 547 -17.32 -1.48 -20.99
CA PRO A 547 -16.49 -1.10 -22.13
C PRO A 547 -14.99 -1.33 -21.90
N MET A 548 -14.47 -0.87 -20.75
CA MET A 548 -13.05 -0.98 -20.46
C MET A 548 -12.66 -2.41 -20.09
N GLU A 549 -13.54 -3.17 -19.44
CA GLU A 549 -13.32 -4.60 -19.17
C GLU A 549 -13.31 -5.42 -20.45
N TRP A 550 -14.14 -5.05 -21.43
CA TRP A 550 -14.17 -5.68 -22.75
C TRP A 550 -12.85 -5.44 -23.49
N LEU A 551 -12.39 -4.19 -23.56
CA LEU A 551 -11.11 -3.84 -24.19
C LEU A 551 -9.94 -4.53 -23.49
N TRP A 552 -9.93 -4.51 -22.15
CA TRP A 552 -8.89 -5.17 -21.37
C TRP A 552 -8.83 -6.68 -21.63
N ARG A 553 -9.99 -7.34 -21.75
CA ARG A 553 -10.08 -8.75 -22.13
C ARG A 553 -9.63 -8.99 -23.56
N ALA A 554 -9.96 -8.11 -24.48
CA ALA A 554 -9.55 -8.22 -25.87
C ALA A 554 -8.02 -8.24 -26.00
N ILE A 555 -7.33 -7.36 -25.29
CA ILE A 555 -5.86 -7.32 -25.26
C ILE A 555 -5.29 -8.54 -24.54
N THR A 556 -5.90 -8.95 -23.42
CA THR A 556 -5.46 -10.11 -22.62
C THR A 556 -5.44 -11.40 -23.46
N TYR A 557 -6.53 -11.66 -24.19
CA TYR A 557 -6.73 -12.90 -24.93
C TYR A 557 -6.35 -12.81 -26.41
N TRP A 558 -6.03 -11.60 -26.91
CA TRP A 558 -5.79 -11.32 -28.33
C TRP A 558 -6.97 -11.70 -29.22
N GLN A 559 -8.18 -11.51 -28.70
CA GLN A 559 -9.43 -11.90 -29.37
C GLN A 559 -10.51 -10.94 -28.93
N LEU A 560 -11.33 -10.46 -29.86
CA LEU A 560 -12.47 -9.60 -29.54
C LEU A 560 -13.62 -10.46 -28.99
N PRO A 561 -13.90 -10.44 -27.67
CA PRO A 561 -14.98 -11.25 -27.13
C PRO A 561 -16.33 -10.65 -27.56
N ALA A 562 -17.36 -11.47 -27.75
CA ALA A 562 -18.69 -10.96 -28.08
C ALA A 562 -19.19 -9.99 -26.99
N MET A 563 -19.53 -8.76 -27.40
CA MET A 563 -19.91 -7.68 -26.48
C MET A 563 -21.38 -7.76 -26.06
N ARG A 564 -22.28 -8.00 -27.03
CA ARG A 564 -23.72 -8.13 -26.80
C ARG A 564 -24.06 -9.51 -26.23
N ARG A 565 -25.09 -9.58 -25.40
CA ARG A 565 -25.69 -10.86 -25.06
C ARG A 565 -26.46 -11.36 -26.29
N VAL A 566 -26.23 -12.61 -26.69
CA VAL A 566 -27.12 -13.28 -27.65
C VAL A 566 -28.44 -13.48 -26.92
N ALA A 567 -29.54 -12.99 -27.49
CA ALA A 567 -30.87 -13.28 -26.95
C ALA A 567 -31.05 -14.80 -26.98
N VAL A 568 -31.38 -15.39 -25.85
CA VAL A 568 -31.94 -16.73 -25.84
C VAL A 568 -33.42 -16.46 -26.06
N ASP A 569 -33.87 -16.61 -27.31
CA ASP A 569 -35.28 -16.58 -27.66
C ASP A 569 -36.03 -17.75 -27.00
#